data_AF-A0ABC9SN19-F1
#
_entry.id   AF-A0ABC9SN19-F1
#
_cell.length_a   1.000
_cell.length_b   1.000
_cell.length_c   1.000
_cell.angle_alpha   90.00
_cell.angle_beta   90.00
_cell.angle_gamma   90.00
#
_symmetry.space_group_name_H-M   'P 1'
#
loop_
_entity.id
_entity.type
_entity.pdbx_description
1 polymer ?
#
loop_
_entity_poly.entity_id
_entity_poly.type
_entity_poly.pdbx_seq_one_letter_code
_entity_poly.pdbx_strand_id
1 'polypeptide(L)'
;MNFKRIFYYWNVLSIDIICGAMASAWFASSTLNTNMRTAFWLLLPAAVWVIYSSDHLIDGWKLKEKSANQRHKFHYKNRISLSVITGFTAILCLVCGILFLREWVVVVALIIGIFVILHVLFSYLQISFFWKECSVSILYTAGIWFGPILSTTKTRSEIWLPCCLFFLTALCNSFVNSYMEREVDRKENAESILKQISPGNLRKSVFVLSFIGMGLNLFWIGKNHGSIFPEFFYLSSGYWIPVNILIFENSFQKNQIYRILGEGYFILACLPVIFRKLFLI
;
A
#
# COMPACT_ATOMS: atom_id res chain seq x y z
N MET A 1 -22.34 5.53 18.34
CA MET A 1 -21.06 4.77 18.39
C MET A 1 -19.94 5.76 18.68
N ASN A 2 -19.08 5.55 19.70
CA ASN A 2 -18.01 6.49 20.05
C ASN A 2 -16.93 6.54 18.92
N PHE A 3 -16.40 7.73 18.59
CA PHE A 3 -15.38 7.95 17.56
C PHE A 3 -14.18 7.00 17.69
N LYS A 4 -13.72 6.74 18.93
CA LYS A 4 -12.62 5.77 19.19
C LYS A 4 -12.94 4.35 18.70
N ARG A 5 -14.21 3.94 18.81
CA ARG A 5 -14.66 2.60 18.38
C ARG A 5 -14.77 2.50 16.86
N ILE A 6 -15.22 3.56 16.20
CA ILE A 6 -15.22 3.66 14.73
C ILE A 6 -13.79 3.54 14.21
N PHE A 7 -12.88 4.35 14.76
CA PHE A 7 -11.47 4.35 14.37
C PHE A 7 -10.79 2.99 14.62
N TYR A 8 -11.12 2.32 15.72
CA TYR A 8 -10.64 0.97 15.99
C TYR A 8 -11.03 -0.01 14.88
N TYR A 9 -12.33 -0.09 14.52
CA TYR A 9 -12.79 -0.99 13.46
C TYR A 9 -12.24 -0.61 12.08
N TRP A 10 -12.15 0.69 11.81
CA TRP A 10 -11.54 1.21 10.58
C TRP A 10 -10.13 0.67 10.38
N ASN A 11 -9.32 0.64 11.44
CA ASN A 11 -7.94 0.19 11.38
C ASN A 11 -7.79 -1.34 11.42
N VAL A 12 -8.56 -2.04 12.27
CA VAL A 12 -8.43 -3.52 12.37
C VAL A 12 -9.07 -4.27 11.21
N LEU A 13 -9.96 -3.64 10.44
CA LEU A 13 -10.53 -4.22 9.21
C LEU A 13 -9.83 -3.69 7.94
N SER A 14 -8.73 -2.95 8.09
CA SER A 14 -7.92 -2.41 6.99
C SER A 14 -8.69 -1.46 6.06
N ILE A 15 -9.68 -0.72 6.56
CA ILE A 15 -10.51 0.17 5.74
C ILE A 15 -9.67 1.37 5.24
N ASP A 16 -8.75 1.86 6.05
CA ASP A 16 -7.72 2.85 5.66
C ASP A 16 -6.95 2.40 4.42
N ILE A 17 -6.48 1.15 4.44
CA ILE A 17 -5.69 0.56 3.35
C ILE A 17 -6.54 0.42 2.08
N ILE A 18 -7.79 -0.04 2.20
CA ILE A 18 -8.72 -0.13 1.05
C ILE A 18 -8.94 1.25 0.44
N CYS A 19 -9.28 2.25 1.26
CA CYS A 19 -9.50 3.62 0.80
C CYS A 19 -8.25 4.19 0.12
N GLY A 20 -7.06 3.91 0.68
CA GLY A 20 -5.78 4.30 0.10
C GLY A 20 -5.55 3.67 -1.28
N ALA A 21 -5.83 2.37 -1.43
CA ALA A 21 -5.68 1.67 -2.70
C ALA A 21 -6.66 2.20 -3.76
N MET A 22 -7.92 2.44 -3.39
CA MET A 22 -8.93 3.00 -4.30
C MET A 22 -8.57 4.43 -4.74
N ALA A 23 -8.17 5.29 -3.80
CA ALA A 23 -7.73 6.66 -4.11
C ALA A 23 -6.49 6.64 -5.02
N SER A 24 -5.54 5.76 -4.74
CA SER A 24 -4.32 5.59 -5.55
C SER A 24 -4.62 5.06 -6.96
N ALA A 25 -5.58 4.15 -7.09
CA ALA A 25 -6.03 3.68 -8.40
C ALA A 25 -6.79 4.76 -9.18
N TRP A 26 -7.53 5.63 -8.49
CA TRP A 26 -8.16 6.79 -9.10
C TRP A 26 -7.13 7.81 -9.59
N PHE A 27 -6.10 8.07 -8.78
CA PHE A 27 -4.93 8.85 -9.18
C PHE A 27 -4.22 8.28 -10.40
N ALA A 28 -3.88 6.98 -10.39
CA ALA A 28 -3.24 6.32 -11.52
C ALA A 28 -4.11 6.37 -12.79
N SER A 29 -5.41 6.10 -12.64
CA SER A 29 -6.36 6.15 -13.76
C SER A 29 -6.46 7.55 -14.37
N SER A 30 -6.51 8.59 -13.52
CA SER A 30 -6.52 9.99 -13.94
C SER A 30 -5.21 10.39 -14.63
N THR A 31 -4.06 10.02 -14.05
CA THR A 31 -2.73 10.35 -14.59
C THR A 31 -2.52 9.71 -15.97
N LEU A 32 -3.03 8.50 -16.16
CA LEU A 32 -2.90 7.75 -17.42
C LEU A 32 -4.08 7.96 -18.38
N ASN A 33 -5.03 8.84 -18.04
CA ASN A 33 -6.25 9.10 -18.83
C ASN A 33 -7.01 7.82 -19.21
N THR A 34 -7.21 6.93 -18.23
CA THR A 34 -7.84 5.63 -18.47
C THR A 34 -9.22 5.53 -17.82
N ASN A 35 -10.15 4.92 -18.55
CA ASN A 35 -11.49 4.63 -18.08
C ASN A 35 -11.60 3.15 -17.70
N MET A 36 -11.52 2.88 -16.41
CA MET A 36 -11.60 1.52 -15.87
C MET A 36 -13.06 1.04 -15.80
N ARG A 37 -13.29 -0.24 -16.10
CA ARG A 37 -14.62 -0.88 -15.94
C ARG A 37 -15.09 -0.79 -14.49
N THR A 38 -16.40 -0.69 -14.26
CA THR A 38 -16.99 -0.71 -12.91
C THR A 38 -16.53 -1.91 -12.09
N ALA A 39 -16.37 -3.07 -12.71
CA ALA A 39 -15.85 -4.28 -12.07
C ALA A 39 -14.47 -4.06 -11.43
N PHE A 40 -13.57 -3.30 -12.05
CA PHE A 40 -12.25 -2.99 -11.48
C PHE A 40 -12.38 -2.25 -10.13
N TRP A 41 -13.28 -1.27 -10.06
CA TRP A 41 -13.51 -0.46 -8.85
C TRP A 41 -14.13 -1.25 -7.69
N LEU A 42 -14.75 -2.40 -7.96
CA LEU A 42 -15.28 -3.31 -6.94
C LEU A 42 -14.28 -4.41 -6.57
N LEU A 43 -13.57 -4.94 -7.57
CA LEU A 43 -12.65 -6.06 -7.38
C LEU A 43 -11.33 -5.65 -6.76
N LEU A 44 -10.79 -4.47 -7.09
CA LEU A 44 -9.57 -3.96 -6.46
C LEU A 44 -9.70 -3.85 -4.93
N PRO A 45 -10.69 -3.13 -4.36
CA PRO A 45 -10.83 -3.05 -2.91
C PRO A 45 -11.12 -4.40 -2.25
N ALA A 46 -11.88 -5.28 -2.91
CA ALA A 46 -12.12 -6.64 -2.42
C ALA A 46 -10.83 -7.47 -2.36
N ALA A 47 -10.02 -7.43 -3.43
CA ALA A 47 -8.73 -8.11 -3.47
C ALA A 47 -7.77 -7.57 -2.40
N VAL A 48 -7.63 -6.25 -2.28
CA VAL A 48 -6.80 -5.64 -1.23
C VAL A 48 -7.26 -6.07 0.16
N TRP A 49 -8.57 -6.06 0.43
CA TRP A 49 -9.10 -6.50 1.72
C TRP A 49 -8.82 -7.98 1.99
N VAL A 50 -8.96 -8.86 0.99
CA VAL A 50 -8.63 -10.29 1.11
C VAL A 50 -7.17 -10.50 1.46
N ILE A 51 -6.26 -9.78 0.79
CA ILE A 51 -4.82 -9.91 1.00
C ILE A 51 -4.45 -9.51 2.44
N TYR A 52 -4.88 -8.33 2.87
CA TYR A 52 -4.56 -7.84 4.22
C TYR A 52 -5.27 -8.64 5.32
N SER A 53 -6.51 -9.07 5.10
CA SER A 53 -7.21 -9.93 6.06
C SER A 53 -6.52 -11.29 6.19
N SER A 54 -6.00 -11.84 5.08
CA SER A 54 -5.23 -13.08 5.09
C SER A 54 -3.91 -12.93 5.84
N ASP A 55 -3.14 -11.87 5.59
CA ASP A 55 -1.89 -11.58 6.31
C ASP A 55 -2.14 -11.47 7.83
N HIS A 56 -3.15 -10.69 8.24
CA HIS A 56 -3.50 -10.54 9.65
C HIS A 56 -4.06 -11.82 10.29
N LEU A 57 -4.78 -12.66 9.55
CA LEU A 57 -5.26 -13.97 10.04
C LEU A 57 -4.08 -14.91 10.29
N ILE A 58 -3.13 -14.97 9.36
CA ILE A 58 -1.96 -15.84 9.45
C ILE A 58 -1.08 -15.42 10.62
N ASP A 59 -0.76 -14.13 10.74
CA ASP A 59 0.06 -13.63 11.85
C ASP A 59 -0.69 -13.73 13.20
N GLY A 60 -2.00 -13.49 13.19
CA GLY A 60 -2.86 -13.75 14.34
C GLY A 60 -2.87 -15.21 14.79
N TRP A 61 -2.86 -16.17 13.87
CA TRP A 61 -2.79 -17.61 14.21
C TRP A 61 -1.44 -18.01 14.80
N LYS A 62 -0.35 -17.47 14.28
CA LYS A 62 1.00 -17.73 14.81
C LYS A 62 1.14 -17.24 16.26
N LEU A 63 0.70 -16.00 16.51
CA LEU A 63 0.91 -15.33 17.79
C LEU A 63 -0.19 -15.61 18.82
N LYS A 64 -1.38 -16.04 18.37
CA LYS A 64 -2.56 -16.30 19.21
C LYS A 64 -2.92 -15.08 20.07
N GLU A 65 -3.21 -15.29 21.35
CA GLU A 65 -3.55 -14.20 22.28
C GLU A 65 -2.36 -13.32 22.68
N LYS A 66 -1.13 -13.74 22.35
CA LYS A 66 0.10 -13.07 22.77
C LYS A 66 0.47 -11.88 21.87
N SER A 67 -0.24 -11.65 20.76
CA SER A 67 0.10 -10.54 19.87
C SER A 67 -0.10 -9.19 20.57
N ALA A 68 0.96 -8.37 20.49
CA ALA A 68 0.97 -6.96 20.85
C ALA A 68 0.26 -6.12 19.77
N ASN A 69 0.20 -6.59 18.52
CA ASN A 69 -0.52 -5.94 17.44
C ASN A 69 -2.05 -6.16 17.56
N GLN A 70 -2.80 -5.06 17.68
CA GLN A 70 -4.25 -5.09 17.81
C GLN A 70 -4.96 -5.73 16.60
N ARG A 71 -4.39 -5.60 15.39
CA ARG A 71 -4.96 -6.19 14.17
C ARG A 71 -4.90 -7.71 14.21
N HIS A 72 -3.73 -8.27 14.55
CA HIS A 72 -3.52 -9.71 14.70
C HIS A 72 -4.40 -10.29 15.81
N LYS A 73 -4.48 -9.59 16.94
CA LYS A 73 -5.34 -10.00 18.08
C LYS A 73 -6.83 -10.02 17.71
N PHE A 74 -7.30 -9.03 16.97
CA PHE A 74 -8.69 -8.99 16.49
C PHE A 74 -8.99 -10.16 15.54
N HIS A 75 -8.09 -10.41 14.58
CA HIS A 75 -8.25 -11.49 13.61
C HIS A 75 -8.20 -12.87 14.26
N TYR A 76 -7.31 -13.09 15.24
CA TYR A 76 -7.25 -14.34 15.99
C TYR A 76 -8.54 -14.63 16.76
N LYS A 77 -9.12 -13.60 17.42
CA LYS A 77 -10.37 -13.71 18.17
C LYS A 77 -11.57 -14.05 17.28
N ASN A 78 -11.61 -13.51 16.07
CA ASN A 78 -12.73 -13.67 15.13
C ASN A 78 -12.38 -14.62 13.96
N ARG A 79 -11.37 -15.47 14.15
CA ARG A 79 -10.72 -16.22 13.06
C ARG A 79 -11.67 -17.04 12.21
N ILE A 80 -12.66 -17.72 12.79
CA ILE A 80 -13.57 -18.58 12.04
C ILE A 80 -14.40 -17.73 11.06
N SER A 81 -15.09 -16.72 11.59
CA SER A 81 -15.91 -15.82 10.78
C SER A 81 -15.08 -15.07 9.74
N LEU A 82 -13.91 -14.53 10.12
CA LEU A 82 -13.06 -13.79 9.20
C LEU A 82 -12.41 -14.68 8.14
N SER A 83 -12.03 -15.92 8.45
CA SER A 83 -11.54 -16.88 7.45
C SER A 83 -12.62 -17.24 6.44
N VAL A 84 -13.85 -17.47 6.88
CA VAL A 84 -14.98 -17.77 5.98
C VAL A 84 -15.29 -16.58 5.07
N ILE A 85 -15.40 -15.36 5.61
CA ILE A 85 -15.68 -14.16 4.81
C ILE A 85 -14.52 -13.87 3.86
N THR A 86 -13.27 -13.96 4.33
CA THR A 86 -12.08 -13.76 3.47
C THR A 86 -12.05 -14.77 2.32
N GLY A 87 -12.28 -16.05 2.60
CA GLY A 87 -12.31 -17.10 1.59
C GLY A 87 -13.44 -16.93 0.58
N PHE A 88 -14.65 -16.60 1.05
CA PHE A 88 -15.79 -16.32 0.18
C PHE A 88 -15.53 -15.11 -0.72
N THR A 89 -15.04 -14.00 -0.17
CA THR A 89 -14.70 -12.80 -0.94
C THR A 89 -13.59 -13.08 -1.96
N ALA A 90 -12.59 -13.91 -1.62
CA ALA A 90 -11.53 -14.30 -2.55
C ALA A 90 -12.08 -15.07 -3.75
N ILE A 91 -12.95 -16.06 -3.52
CA ILE A 91 -13.61 -16.84 -4.58
C ILE A 91 -14.48 -15.93 -5.44
N LEU A 92 -15.30 -15.09 -4.81
CA LEU A 92 -16.15 -14.13 -5.53
C LEU A 92 -15.31 -13.19 -6.39
N CYS A 93 -14.20 -12.67 -5.86
CA CYS A 93 -13.30 -11.78 -6.59
C CYS A 93 -12.69 -12.49 -7.81
N LEU A 94 -12.29 -13.76 -7.67
CA LEU A 94 -11.74 -14.55 -8.78
C LEU A 94 -12.78 -14.79 -9.87
N VAL A 95 -13.98 -15.26 -9.49
CA VAL A 95 -15.08 -15.54 -10.42
C VAL A 95 -15.52 -14.27 -11.14
N CYS A 96 -15.78 -13.19 -10.41
CA CYS A 96 -16.15 -11.91 -11.00
C CYS A 96 -15.02 -11.31 -11.85
N GLY A 97 -13.75 -11.52 -11.47
CA GLY A 97 -12.60 -11.12 -12.28
C GLY A 97 -12.64 -11.76 -13.66
N ILE A 98 -12.80 -13.09 -13.72
CA ILE A 98 -12.89 -13.86 -14.97
C ILE A 98 -14.09 -13.43 -15.82
N LEU A 99 -15.24 -13.20 -15.19
CA LEU A 99 -16.49 -12.90 -15.91
C LEU A 99 -16.58 -11.45 -16.42
N PHE A 100 -16.04 -10.47 -15.69
CA PHE A 100 -16.31 -9.05 -15.95
C PHE A 100 -15.10 -8.21 -16.38
N LEU A 101 -13.86 -8.69 -16.18
CA LEU A 101 -12.66 -8.01 -16.65
C LEU A 101 -12.25 -8.48 -18.05
N ARG A 102 -11.34 -7.74 -18.69
CA ARG A 102 -10.74 -8.17 -19.96
C ARG A 102 -9.73 -9.28 -19.69
N GLU A 103 -9.61 -10.25 -20.60
CA GLU A 103 -8.73 -11.41 -20.45
C GLU A 103 -7.31 -11.05 -20.02
N TRP A 104 -6.68 -10.07 -20.68
CA TRP A 104 -5.33 -9.64 -20.32
C TRP A 104 -5.22 -9.00 -18.93
N VAL A 105 -6.29 -8.35 -18.43
CA VAL A 105 -6.33 -7.83 -17.05
C VAL A 105 -6.34 -9.01 -16.08
N VAL A 106 -7.13 -10.04 -16.39
CA VAL A 106 -7.25 -11.26 -15.57
C VAL A 106 -5.91 -11.99 -15.52
N VAL A 107 -5.24 -12.17 -16.66
CA VAL A 107 -3.91 -12.82 -16.72
C VAL A 107 -2.91 -12.08 -15.82
N VAL A 108 -2.81 -10.75 -15.95
CA VAL A 108 -1.90 -9.97 -15.10
C VAL A 108 -2.31 -10.03 -13.62
N ALA A 109 -3.60 -9.98 -13.30
CA ALA A 109 -4.09 -10.10 -11.94
C ALA A 109 -3.76 -11.48 -11.33
N LEU A 110 -3.85 -12.56 -12.11
CA LEU A 110 -3.46 -13.91 -11.67
C LEU A 110 -1.96 -14.01 -11.41
N ILE A 111 -1.12 -13.41 -12.29
CA ILE A 111 0.33 -13.35 -12.08
C ILE A 111 0.65 -12.60 -10.78
N ILE A 112 0.05 -11.42 -10.56
CA ILE A 112 0.20 -10.68 -9.31
C ILE A 112 -0.29 -11.52 -8.12
N GLY A 113 -1.42 -12.20 -8.25
CA GLY A 113 -1.96 -13.11 -7.23
C GLY A 113 -1.00 -14.23 -6.85
N ILE A 114 -0.29 -14.83 -7.81
CA ILE A 114 0.76 -15.81 -7.55
C ILE A 114 1.89 -15.17 -6.72
N PHE A 115 2.35 -13.97 -7.08
CA PHE A 115 3.37 -13.28 -6.30
C PHE A 115 2.90 -12.89 -4.89
N VAL A 116 1.62 -12.60 -4.71
CA VAL A 116 1.03 -12.39 -3.37
C VAL A 116 1.06 -13.69 -2.55
N ILE A 117 0.72 -14.83 -3.15
CA ILE A 117 0.80 -16.13 -2.45
C ILE A 117 2.26 -16.41 -2.06
N LEU A 118 3.21 -16.19 -2.96
CA LEU A 118 4.65 -16.32 -2.66
C LEU A 118 5.09 -15.37 -1.56
N HIS A 119 4.63 -14.12 -1.57
CA HIS A 119 4.89 -13.15 -0.51
C HIS A 119 4.43 -13.66 0.86
N VAL A 120 3.18 -14.10 0.94
CA VAL A 120 2.59 -14.63 2.18
C VAL A 120 3.32 -15.89 2.62
N LEU A 121 3.67 -16.79 1.70
CA LEU A 121 4.42 -18.01 2.00
C LEU A 121 5.82 -17.71 2.54
N PHE A 122 6.55 -16.78 1.92
CA PHE A 122 7.91 -16.42 2.34
C PHE A 122 7.92 -15.67 3.67
N SER A 123 6.93 -14.80 3.90
CA SER A 123 6.67 -14.18 5.21
C SER A 123 6.30 -15.23 6.25
N TYR A 124 5.52 -16.24 5.86
CA TYR A 124 5.14 -17.34 6.75
C TYR A 124 6.35 -18.18 7.17
N LEU A 125 7.19 -18.56 6.19
CA LEU A 125 8.36 -19.41 6.37
C LEU A 125 9.58 -18.68 6.95
N GLN A 126 9.50 -17.37 7.16
CA GLN A 126 10.58 -16.58 7.74
C GLN A 126 11.89 -16.65 6.93
N ILE A 127 11.78 -16.55 5.60
CA ILE A 127 12.96 -16.67 4.71
C ILE A 127 13.92 -15.50 4.93
N SER A 128 15.14 -15.83 5.36
CA SER A 128 16.12 -14.85 5.87
C SER A 128 16.69 -13.86 4.86
N PHE A 129 16.47 -14.02 3.56
CA PHE A 129 16.87 -13.06 2.51
C PHE A 129 15.67 -12.32 1.89
N PHE A 130 14.46 -12.54 2.42
CA PHE A 130 13.24 -11.94 1.90
C PHE A 130 12.92 -10.62 2.60
N TRP A 131 13.00 -9.50 1.87
CA TRP A 131 12.59 -8.20 2.39
C TRP A 131 11.09 -8.00 2.17
N LYS A 132 10.29 -8.36 3.19
CA LYS A 132 8.82 -8.27 3.17
C LYS A 132 8.36 -6.89 2.71
N GLU A 133 9.00 -5.83 3.19
CA GLU A 133 8.68 -4.43 2.91
C GLU A 133 8.87 -4.05 1.43
N CYS A 134 9.93 -4.53 0.79
CA CYS A 134 10.14 -4.35 -0.65
C CYS A 134 9.06 -5.11 -1.44
N SER A 135 8.78 -6.35 -1.04
CA SER A 135 7.78 -7.17 -1.70
C SER A 135 6.37 -6.57 -1.61
N VAL A 136 5.94 -6.12 -0.42
CA VAL A 136 4.66 -5.40 -0.26
C VAL A 136 4.62 -4.15 -1.13
N SER A 137 5.69 -3.35 -1.17
CA SER A 137 5.73 -2.11 -1.96
C SER A 137 5.58 -2.37 -3.47
N ILE A 138 6.23 -3.44 -3.98
CA ILE A 138 6.10 -3.87 -5.37
C ILE A 138 4.67 -4.35 -5.65
N LEU A 139 4.14 -5.24 -4.82
CA LEU A 139 2.80 -5.81 -5.00
C LEU A 139 1.70 -4.76 -4.92
N TYR A 140 1.82 -3.83 -3.97
CA TYR A 140 0.87 -2.73 -3.79
C TYR A 140 0.88 -1.80 -5.01
N THR A 141 2.06 -1.38 -5.46
CA THR A 141 2.20 -0.60 -6.70
C THR A 141 1.63 -1.36 -7.89
N ALA A 142 1.98 -2.63 -8.05
CA ALA A 142 1.54 -3.45 -9.17
C ALA A 142 0.01 -3.60 -9.21
N GLY A 143 -0.61 -3.94 -8.07
CA GLY A 143 -2.05 -4.10 -7.95
C GLY A 143 -2.84 -2.82 -8.27
N ILE A 144 -2.27 -1.65 -7.96
CA ILE A 144 -2.90 -0.36 -8.24
C ILE A 144 -2.69 0.07 -9.70
N TRP A 145 -1.47 -0.04 -10.21
CA TRP A 145 -1.08 0.60 -11.47
C TRP A 145 -1.31 -0.26 -12.71
N PHE A 146 -1.22 -1.59 -12.63
CA PHE A 146 -1.25 -2.40 -13.86
C PHE A 146 -2.59 -2.35 -14.59
N GLY A 147 -3.72 -2.24 -13.88
CA GLY A 147 -5.03 -2.05 -14.51
C GLY A 147 -5.07 -0.81 -15.43
N PRO A 148 -4.78 0.38 -14.89
CA PRO A 148 -4.61 1.61 -15.68
C PRO A 148 -3.53 1.52 -16.76
N ILE A 149 -2.34 0.98 -16.45
CA ILE A 149 -1.21 0.86 -17.41
C ILE A 149 -1.62 0.09 -18.66
N LEU A 150 -2.30 -1.03 -18.49
CA LEU A 150 -2.68 -1.87 -19.61
C LEU A 150 -3.87 -1.31 -20.42
N SER A 151 -4.57 -0.31 -19.87
CA SER A 151 -5.72 0.35 -20.50
C SER A 151 -5.36 1.69 -21.17
N THR A 152 -4.11 2.15 -21.06
CA THR A 152 -3.69 3.49 -21.52
C THR A 152 -3.11 3.48 -22.93
N THR A 153 -3.16 4.63 -23.61
CA THR A 153 -2.49 4.91 -24.88
C THR A 153 -1.29 5.85 -24.71
N LYS A 154 -0.92 6.18 -23.47
CA LYS A 154 0.19 7.06 -23.12
C LYS A 154 1.55 6.48 -23.55
N THR A 155 2.54 7.34 -23.73
CA THR A 155 3.90 6.90 -24.06
C THR A 155 4.57 6.21 -22.88
N ARG A 156 5.60 5.39 -23.13
CA ARG A 156 6.37 4.69 -22.10
C ARG A 156 6.82 5.60 -20.95
N SER A 157 7.28 6.81 -21.28
CA SER A 157 7.78 7.77 -20.28
C SER A 157 6.67 8.41 -19.43
N GLU A 158 5.48 8.61 -20.00
CA GLU A 158 4.30 9.11 -19.28
C GLU A 158 3.71 8.04 -18.37
N ILE A 159 3.99 6.77 -18.63
CA ILE A 159 3.51 5.63 -17.83
C ILE A 159 4.47 5.33 -16.68
N TRP A 160 5.71 4.98 -17.00
CA TRP A 160 6.61 4.35 -16.04
C TRP A 160 7.24 5.34 -15.06
N LEU A 161 7.39 6.62 -15.44
CA LEU A 161 7.91 7.64 -14.54
C LEU A 161 6.97 7.86 -13.33
N PRO A 162 5.68 8.20 -13.49
CA PRO A 162 4.79 8.37 -12.35
C PRO A 162 4.52 7.06 -11.58
N CYS A 163 4.51 5.90 -12.26
CA CYS A 163 4.45 4.60 -11.60
C CYS A 163 5.68 4.37 -10.69
N CYS A 164 6.88 4.71 -11.17
CA CYS A 164 8.12 4.61 -10.40
C CYS A 164 8.12 5.58 -9.22
N LEU A 165 7.68 6.83 -9.42
CA LEU A 165 7.52 7.80 -8.33
C LEU A 165 6.58 7.27 -7.24
N PHE A 166 5.41 6.74 -7.63
CA PHE A 166 4.49 6.12 -6.69
C PHE A 166 5.12 4.93 -5.95
N PHE A 167 5.82 4.04 -6.67
CA PHE A 167 6.55 2.93 -6.05
C PHE A 167 7.56 3.41 -4.99
N LEU A 168 8.32 4.48 -5.27
CA LEU A 168 9.24 5.06 -4.29
C LEU A 168 8.51 5.58 -3.04
N THR A 169 7.30 6.16 -3.19
CA THR A 169 6.49 6.58 -2.03
C THR A 169 6.04 5.36 -1.20
N ALA A 170 5.59 4.29 -1.85
CA ALA A 170 5.22 3.03 -1.20
C ALA A 170 6.40 2.38 -0.46
N LEU A 171 7.58 2.41 -1.07
CA LEU A 171 8.80 1.87 -0.48
C LEU A 171 9.27 2.68 0.73
N CYS A 172 9.29 4.02 0.63
CA CYS A 172 9.62 4.88 1.75
C CYS A 172 8.66 4.67 2.92
N ASN A 173 7.35 4.56 2.64
CA ASN A 173 6.35 4.30 3.66
C ASN A 173 6.56 2.95 4.36
N SER A 174 6.80 1.88 3.58
CA SER A 174 7.03 0.54 4.14
C SER A 174 8.29 0.48 5.01
N PHE A 175 9.37 1.14 4.59
CA PHE A 175 10.60 1.22 5.38
C PHE A 175 10.43 2.02 6.67
N VAL A 176 9.69 3.13 6.64
CA VAL A 176 9.40 3.88 7.87
C VAL A 176 8.51 3.09 8.82
N ASN A 177 7.51 2.37 8.33
CA ASN A 177 6.68 1.51 9.18
C ASN A 177 7.52 0.43 9.86
N SER A 178 8.36 -0.29 9.11
CA SER A 178 9.31 -1.26 9.69
C SER A 178 10.25 -0.62 10.73
N TYR A 179 10.78 0.58 10.45
CA TYR A 179 11.63 1.29 11.40
C TYR A 179 10.91 1.62 12.72
N MET A 180 9.66 2.08 12.64
CA MET A 180 8.86 2.49 13.80
C MET A 180 8.34 1.29 14.60
N GLU A 181 8.13 0.15 13.93
CA GLU A 181 7.60 -1.09 14.52
C GLU A 181 8.68 -2.04 15.05
N ARG A 182 9.97 -1.70 14.90
CA ARG A 182 11.12 -2.51 15.32
C ARG A 182 11.01 -3.18 16.70
N GLU A 183 10.50 -2.47 17.70
CA GLU A 183 10.39 -2.99 19.07
C GLU A 183 9.22 -3.98 19.21
N VAL A 184 8.16 -3.78 18.43
CA VAL A 184 7.01 -4.70 18.36
C VAL A 184 7.44 -5.96 17.61
N ASP A 185 8.08 -5.80 16.45
CA ASP A 185 8.52 -6.91 15.61
C ASP A 185 9.55 -7.78 16.34
N ARG A 186 10.47 -7.17 17.08
CA ARG A 186 11.42 -7.89 17.94
C ARG A 186 10.72 -8.71 19.02
N LYS A 187 9.65 -8.19 19.64
CA LYS A 187 8.87 -8.91 20.66
C LYS A 187 8.07 -10.06 20.07
N GLU A 188 7.58 -9.92 18.84
CA GLU A 188 6.79 -10.94 18.14
C GLU A 188 7.66 -11.89 17.30
N ASN A 189 8.97 -11.68 17.24
CA ASN A 189 9.90 -12.36 16.33
C ASN A 189 9.41 -12.34 14.86
N ALA A 190 8.76 -11.25 14.48
CA ALA A 190 8.21 -11.05 13.14
C ALA A 190 9.34 -10.90 12.11
N GLU A 191 9.07 -11.26 10.85
CA GLU A 191 10.00 -10.96 9.76
C GLU A 191 10.00 -9.47 9.44
N SER A 192 11.20 -8.94 9.25
CA SER A 192 11.39 -7.56 8.79
C SER A 192 12.79 -7.41 8.19
N ILE A 193 12.94 -6.45 7.27
CA ILE A 193 14.24 -6.01 6.74
C ILE A 193 15.27 -5.69 7.84
N LEU A 194 14.81 -5.30 9.04
CA LEU A 194 15.67 -5.01 10.20
C LEU A 194 16.38 -6.23 10.80
N LYS A 195 16.02 -7.47 10.40
CA LYS A 195 16.81 -8.67 10.73
C LYS A 195 18.13 -8.73 9.97
N GLN A 196 18.20 -8.08 8.80
CA GLN A 196 19.36 -8.13 7.91
C GLN A 196 20.13 -6.81 7.85
N ILE A 197 19.42 -5.67 8.03
CA ILE A 197 19.98 -4.33 7.92
C ILE A 197 19.83 -3.61 9.25
N SER A 198 20.86 -2.85 9.65
CA SER A 198 20.80 -2.05 10.87
C SER A 198 19.73 -0.94 10.77
N PRO A 199 19.09 -0.54 11.89
CA PRO A 199 18.13 0.56 11.89
C PRO A 199 18.71 1.86 11.31
N GLY A 200 19.99 2.16 11.56
CA GLY A 200 20.67 3.33 11.01
C GLY A 200 20.77 3.29 9.48
N ASN A 201 21.05 2.13 8.90
CA ASN A 201 21.09 1.95 7.45
C ASN A 201 19.69 2.04 6.82
N LEU A 202 18.67 1.45 7.44
CA LEU A 202 17.27 1.57 6.97
C LEU A 202 16.80 3.04 6.98
N ARG A 203 17.09 3.76 8.08
CA ARG A 203 16.84 5.20 8.20
C ARG A 203 17.52 5.96 7.06
N LYS A 204 18.83 5.73 6.83
CA LYS A 204 19.57 6.37 5.74
C LYS A 204 18.97 6.06 4.36
N SER A 205 18.53 4.82 4.13
CA SER A 205 17.85 4.43 2.89
C SER A 205 16.57 5.22 2.66
N VAL A 206 15.74 5.48 3.68
CA VAL A 206 14.55 6.33 3.54
C VAL A 206 14.93 7.75 3.09
N PHE A 207 15.95 8.36 3.71
CA PHE A 207 16.41 9.70 3.30
C PHE A 207 16.92 9.71 1.85
N VAL A 208 17.73 8.72 1.46
CA VAL A 208 18.28 8.62 0.10
C VAL A 208 17.17 8.40 -0.92
N LEU A 209 16.24 7.47 -0.67
CA LEU A 209 15.10 7.20 -1.55
C LEU A 209 14.18 8.42 -1.67
N SER A 210 13.94 9.13 -0.57
CA SER A 210 13.12 10.36 -0.57
C SER A 210 13.80 11.48 -1.37
N PHE A 211 15.12 11.62 -1.27
CA PHE A 211 15.88 12.59 -2.06
C PHE A 211 15.84 12.25 -3.56
N ILE A 212 16.06 10.98 -3.92
CA ILE A 212 15.96 10.50 -5.31
C ILE A 212 14.54 10.72 -5.84
N GLY A 213 13.52 10.33 -5.06
CA GLY A 213 12.11 10.52 -5.41
C GLY A 213 11.76 11.98 -5.65
N MET A 214 12.21 12.88 -4.78
CA MET A 214 12.03 14.33 -4.96
C MET A 214 12.72 14.84 -6.22
N GLY A 215 13.96 14.43 -6.49
CA GLY A 215 14.69 14.81 -7.70
C GLY A 215 13.98 14.35 -8.98
N LEU A 216 13.50 13.10 -9.01
CA LEU A 216 12.73 12.58 -10.14
C LEU A 216 11.37 13.28 -10.29
N ASN A 217 10.72 13.65 -9.18
CA ASN A 217 9.44 14.37 -9.20
C ASN A 217 9.62 15.80 -9.74
N LEU A 218 10.70 16.50 -9.34
CA LEU A 218 11.10 17.80 -9.89
C LEU A 218 11.39 17.72 -11.40
N PHE A 219 12.06 16.66 -11.84
CA PHE A 219 12.24 16.40 -13.27
C PHE A 219 10.90 16.18 -13.98
N TRP A 220 9.98 15.42 -13.39
CA TRP A 220 8.68 15.13 -13.97
C TRP A 220 7.81 16.38 -14.14
N ILE A 221 7.74 17.26 -13.13
CA ILE A 221 6.99 18.52 -13.23
C ILE A 221 7.62 19.48 -14.26
N GLY A 222 8.96 19.55 -14.32
CA GLY A 222 9.67 20.34 -15.31
C GLY A 222 9.39 19.88 -16.75
N LYS A 223 9.43 18.56 -16.99
CA LYS A 223 9.10 17.95 -18.29
C LYS A 223 7.67 18.26 -18.74
N ASN A 224 6.73 18.38 -17.80
CA ASN A 224 5.32 18.67 -18.08
C ASN A 224 5.00 20.16 -18.01
N HIS A 225 6.00 21.04 -17.98
CA HIS A 225 5.84 22.50 -17.92
C HIS A 225 4.90 22.96 -16.78
N GLY A 226 4.89 22.25 -15.65
CA GLY A 226 4.03 22.57 -14.51
C GLY A 226 2.58 22.10 -14.60
N SER A 227 2.14 21.46 -15.69
CA SER A 227 0.74 21.03 -15.86
C SER A 227 0.27 19.96 -14.87
N ILE A 228 1.20 19.31 -14.19
CA ILE A 228 0.98 18.25 -13.19
C ILE A 228 1.25 18.72 -11.76
N PHE A 229 1.03 20.00 -11.49
CA PHE A 229 1.26 20.60 -10.17
C PHE A 229 0.55 19.82 -9.05
N PRO A 230 -0.74 19.44 -9.15
CA PRO A 230 -1.41 18.71 -8.07
C PRO A 230 -0.75 17.35 -7.79
N GLU A 231 -0.37 16.59 -8.82
CA GLU A 231 0.31 15.30 -8.68
C GLU A 231 1.70 15.46 -8.06
N PHE A 232 2.41 16.53 -8.44
CA PHE A 232 3.71 16.86 -7.86
C PHE A 232 3.63 17.07 -6.35
N PHE A 233 2.64 17.83 -5.83
CA PHE A 233 2.47 18.03 -4.39
C PHE A 233 2.12 16.73 -3.67
N TYR A 234 1.21 15.94 -4.24
CA TYR A 234 0.85 14.65 -3.67
C TYR A 234 2.09 13.74 -3.53
N LEU A 235 2.82 13.49 -4.61
CA LEU A 235 4.01 12.63 -4.57
C LEU A 235 5.12 13.21 -3.69
N SER A 236 5.30 14.53 -3.68
CA SER A 236 6.24 15.20 -2.78
C SER A 236 5.92 14.93 -1.32
N SER A 237 4.65 15.00 -0.93
CA SER A 237 4.23 14.67 0.43
C SER A 237 4.54 13.22 0.80
N GLY A 238 4.49 12.29 -0.16
CA GLY A 238 4.89 10.89 0.02
C GLY A 238 6.36 10.64 0.34
N TYR A 239 7.24 11.61 0.04
CA TYR A 239 8.66 11.57 0.44
C TYR A 239 8.90 12.36 1.72
N TRP A 240 8.22 13.50 1.88
CA TRP A 240 8.38 14.37 3.05
C TRP A 240 7.80 13.77 4.32
N ILE A 241 6.66 13.07 4.27
CA ILE A 241 6.02 12.46 5.44
C ILE A 241 6.92 11.41 6.09
N PRO A 242 7.44 10.39 5.36
CA PRO A 242 8.39 9.41 5.91
C PRO A 242 9.62 10.06 6.57
N VAL A 243 10.21 11.06 5.92
CA VAL A 243 11.37 11.80 6.47
C VAL A 243 11.02 12.50 7.78
N ASN A 244 9.88 13.20 7.84
CA ASN A 244 9.46 13.90 9.06
C ASN A 244 9.14 12.93 10.20
N ILE A 245 8.55 11.77 9.90
CA ILE A 245 8.32 10.72 10.91
C ILE A 245 9.65 10.28 11.55
N LEU A 246 10.71 10.10 10.76
CA LEU A 246 12.03 9.72 11.27
C LEU A 246 12.74 10.84 12.03
N ILE A 247 12.58 12.11 11.62
CA ILE A 247 13.15 13.26 12.34
C ILE A 247 12.51 13.43 13.71
N PHE A 248 11.19 13.25 13.81
CA PHE A 248 10.43 13.44 15.05
C PHE A 248 9.95 12.10 15.65
N GLU A 249 10.80 11.07 15.59
CA GLU A 249 10.44 9.67 15.92
C GLU A 249 9.77 9.53 17.30
N ASN A 250 10.29 10.21 18.33
CA ASN A 250 9.79 10.13 19.70
C ASN A 250 8.33 10.61 19.82
N SER A 251 7.97 11.68 19.11
CA SER A 251 6.62 12.23 19.11
C SER A 251 5.64 11.32 18.38
N PHE A 252 6.08 10.71 17.26
CA PHE A 252 5.23 9.85 16.45
C PHE A 252 5.05 8.45 17.03
N GLN A 253 6.07 7.89 17.71
CA GLN A 253 6.03 6.56 18.29
C GLN A 253 5.09 6.47 19.50
N LYS A 254 5.09 7.50 20.36
CA LYS A 254 4.32 7.53 21.63
C LYS A 254 2.80 7.39 21.43
N ASN A 255 2.28 7.87 20.30
CA ASN A 255 0.84 7.90 20.01
C ASN A 255 0.44 7.02 18.81
N GLN A 256 1.37 6.25 18.24
CA GLN A 256 1.15 5.48 17.00
C GLN A 256 0.66 6.34 15.82
N ILE A 257 0.93 7.66 15.86
CA ILE A 257 0.46 8.63 14.85
C ILE A 257 1.13 8.36 13.50
N TYR A 258 2.33 7.76 13.49
CA TYR A 258 3.00 7.35 12.25
C TYR A 258 2.13 6.41 11.40
N ARG A 259 1.29 5.56 12.02
CA ARG A 259 0.36 4.69 11.28
C ARG A 259 -0.71 5.50 10.56
N ILE A 260 -1.29 6.49 11.24
CA ILE A 260 -2.31 7.38 10.65
C ILE A 260 -1.73 8.16 9.47
N LEU A 261 -0.54 8.73 9.64
CA LEU A 261 0.09 9.55 8.60
C LEU A 261 0.68 8.73 7.47
N GLY A 262 1.33 7.60 7.78
CA GLY A 262 1.95 6.72 6.79
C GLY A 262 0.92 5.92 5.99
N GLU A 263 -0.03 5.27 6.65
CA GLU A 263 -1.07 4.49 5.96
C GLU A 263 -2.14 5.40 5.35
N GLY A 264 -2.52 6.49 6.04
CA GLY A 264 -3.51 7.45 5.54
C GLY A 264 -3.02 8.31 4.38
N TYR A 265 -1.71 8.43 4.15
CA TYR A 265 -1.13 9.18 3.03
C TYR A 265 -1.71 8.73 1.68
N PHE A 266 -1.91 7.43 1.45
CA PHE A 266 -2.42 6.93 0.18
C PHE A 266 -3.85 7.37 -0.12
N ILE A 267 -4.65 7.71 0.91
CA ILE A 267 -5.99 8.26 0.72
C ILE A 267 -5.91 9.65 0.07
N LEU A 268 -4.86 10.42 0.34
CA LEU A 268 -4.65 11.75 -0.23
C LEU A 268 -4.44 11.74 -1.74
N ALA A 269 -4.25 10.58 -2.36
CA ALA A 269 -4.20 10.41 -3.81
C ALA A 269 -5.47 10.92 -4.52
N CYS A 270 -6.61 11.01 -3.82
CA CYS A 270 -7.82 11.58 -4.40
C CYS A 270 -7.74 13.10 -4.63
N LEU A 271 -6.92 13.82 -3.86
CA LEU A 271 -6.81 15.29 -3.91
C LEU A 271 -6.38 15.82 -5.28
N PRO A 272 -5.30 15.33 -5.92
CA PRO A 272 -4.92 15.81 -7.25
C PRO A 272 -6.04 15.58 -8.29
N VAL A 273 -6.77 14.46 -8.19
CA VAL A 273 -7.86 14.16 -9.13
C VAL A 273 -9.07 15.06 -8.91
N ILE A 274 -9.46 15.30 -7.65
CA ILE A 274 -10.53 16.24 -7.31
C ILE A 274 -10.17 17.64 -7.77
N PHE A 275 -8.92 18.07 -7.55
CA PHE A 275 -8.44 19.38 -7.98
C PHE A 275 -8.59 19.56 -9.49
N ARG A 276 -8.13 18.61 -10.31
CA ARG A 276 -8.31 18.67 -11.78
C ARG A 276 -9.78 18.79 -12.19
N LYS A 277 -10.66 18.02 -11.56
CA LYS A 277 -12.10 18.04 -11.87
C LYS A 277 -12.76 19.37 -11.49
N LEU A 278 -12.37 19.97 -10.37
CA LEU A 278 -12.95 21.23 -9.90
C LEU A 278 -12.47 22.43 -10.74
N PHE A 279 -11.21 22.41 -11.18
CA PHE A 279 -10.60 23.53 -11.90
C PHE A 279 -10.59 23.35 -13.43
N LEU A 280 -11.14 22.24 -13.96
CA LEU A 280 -11.17 21.90 -15.39
C LEU A 280 -9.79 21.97 -16.08
N ILE A 281 -8.75 21.47 -15.40
CA ILE A 281 -7.34 21.46 -15.86
C ILE A 281 -6.85 20.03 -16.16
#